data_AF-A0A1W6MJC4-F1
#
_entry.id   AF-A0A1W6MJC4-F1
#
_cell.length_a   1.000
_cell.length_b   1.000
_cell.length_c   1.000
_cell.angle_alpha   90.00
_cell.angle_beta   90.00
_cell.angle_gamma   90.00
#
_symmetry.space_group_name_H-M   'P 1'
#
loop_
_entity.id
_entity.type
_entity.pdbx_description
1 polymer ?
#
loop_
_entity_poly.entity_id
_entity_poly.type
_entity_poly.pdbx_seq_one_letter_code
_entity_poly.pdbx_strand_id
1 'polypeptide(L)' 'MQKKWENWTAKLSLNDALYTSYWNATTEFPGLQIIGAGGGDSRQARFYLSCSFGMSDVKDLRNRDGGSEGERDRVN' A
#
# COMPACT_ATOMS: atom_id res chain seq x y z
N MET A 1 4.61 4.85 6.41
CA MET A 1 3.69 5.96 6.73
C MET A 1 3.13 6.55 5.44
N GLN A 2 1.86 6.94 5.42
CA GLN A 2 1.20 7.50 4.24
C GLN A 2 0.25 8.63 4.68
N LYS A 3 0.27 9.75 3.97
CA LYS A 3 -0.66 10.87 4.17
C LYS A 3 -1.27 11.26 2.83
N LYS A 4 -2.57 11.48 2.84
CA LYS A 4 -3.34 11.90 1.67
C LYS A 4 -4.01 13.25 1.97
N TRP A 5 -3.86 14.16 1.04
CA TRP A 5 -4.63 15.39 0.90
C TRP A 5 -5.55 15.25 -0.32
N GLU A 6 -6.39 16.24 -0.58
CA GLU A 6 -7.41 16.23 -1.63
C GLU A 6 -6.89 15.67 -2.97
N ASN A 7 -5.78 16.22 -3.47
CA ASN A 7 -5.18 15.81 -4.74
C ASN A 7 -3.78 15.22 -4.60
N TRP A 8 -3.23 15.15 -3.38
CA TRP A 8 -1.84 14.74 -3.15
C TRP A 8 -1.77 13.51 -2.26
N THR A 9 -0.91 12.56 -2.60
CA THR A 9 -0.57 11.43 -1.73
C THR A 9 0.94 11.38 -1.55
N ALA A 10 1.39 11.45 -0.30
CA ALA A 10 2.78 11.24 0.08
C ALA A 10 2.89 9.94 0.90
N LYS A 11 3.90 9.13 0.60
CA LYS A 11 4.18 7.89 1.32
C LYS A 11 5.69 7.76 1.55
N LEU A 12 6.03 7.40 2.78
CA LEU A 12 7.37 7.03 3.19
C LEU A 12 7.36 5.59 3.68
N SER A 13 8.25 4.77 3.15
CA SER A 13 8.44 3.37 3.56
C SER A 13 9.88 3.13 3.94
N LEU A 14 10.10 2.47 5.06
CA LEU A 14 11.42 2.04 5.54
C LEU A 14 11.36 0.54 5.77
N ASN A 15 12.38 -0.18 5.34
CA ASN A 15 12.61 -1.57 5.71
C ASN A 15 13.79 -1.66 6.68
N ASP A 16 13.68 -2.54 7.68
CA ASP A 16 14.68 -2.77 8.73
C ASP A 16 15.16 -1.48 9.43
N ALA A 17 14.22 -0.64 9.87
CA ALA A 17 14.53 0.66 10.49
C ALA A 17 15.32 0.55 11.82
N LEU A 18 15.24 -0.61 12.50
CA LEU A 18 15.84 -0.84 13.81
C LEU A 18 17.03 -1.82 13.81
N TYR A 19 17.56 -2.22 12.64
CA TYR A 19 18.72 -3.12 12.54
C TYR A 19 18.46 -4.50 13.16
N THR A 20 17.32 -5.10 12.83
CA THR A 20 16.80 -6.32 13.47
C THR A 20 16.61 -7.49 12.52
N SER A 21 16.69 -7.28 11.20
CA SER A 21 16.39 -8.31 10.20
C SER A 21 17.54 -9.28 9.94
N TYR A 22 17.98 -10.02 10.96
CA TYR A 22 18.95 -11.11 10.82
C TYR A 22 18.27 -12.40 10.32
N TRP A 23 19.00 -13.23 9.57
CA TRP A 23 18.52 -14.55 9.19
C TRP A 23 19.28 -15.66 9.90
N ASN A 24 18.56 -16.73 10.22
CA ASN A 24 19.12 -17.99 10.69
C ASN A 24 18.47 -19.14 9.90
N ALA A 25 19.23 -20.19 9.67
CA ALA A 25 18.78 -21.41 9.03
C ALA A 25 19.45 -22.60 9.70
N THR A 26 18.64 -23.57 10.12
CA THR A 26 19.11 -24.87 10.59
C THR A 26 18.50 -25.94 9.70
N THR A 27 19.32 -26.82 9.15
CA THR A 27 18.86 -27.94 8.33
C THR A 27 19.52 -29.22 8.81
N GLU A 28 18.70 -30.26 9.00
CA GLU A 28 19.15 -31.57 9.48
C GLU A 28 18.85 -32.64 8.45
N PHE A 29 19.88 -33.42 8.13
CA PHE A 29 19.82 -34.65 7.36
C PHE A 29 20.41 -35.79 8.21
N PRO A 30 20.06 -37.06 7.97
CA PRO A 30 20.64 -38.17 8.71
C PRO A 30 22.18 -38.13 8.66
N GLY A 31 22.81 -37.86 9.80
CA GLY A 31 24.28 -37.75 9.95
C GLY A 31 24.90 -36.40 9.54
N LEU A 32 24.10 -35.39 9.17
CA LEU A 32 24.60 -34.06 8.78
C LEU A 32 23.72 -32.94 9.35
N GLN A 33 24.34 -32.03 10.09
CA GLN A 33 23.72 -30.80 10.58
C GLN A 33 24.36 -29.60 9.90
N ILE A 34 23.54 -28.74 9.29
CA ILE A 34 23.97 -27.49 8.65
C ILE A 34 23.36 -26.34 9.44
N ILE A 35 24.23 -25.50 10.03
CA ILE A 35 23.84 -24.31 10.79
C ILE A 35 24.40 -23.09 10.06
N GLY A 36 23.50 -22.22 9.60
CA GLY A 36 23.83 -20.98 8.92
C GLY A 36 23.18 -19.78 9.62
N ALA A 37 23.93 -18.71 9.78
CA ALA A 37 23.42 -17.42 10.19
C ALA A 37 24.11 -16.33 9.37
N GLY A 38 23.41 -15.22 9.15
CA GLY A 38 23.97 -14.10 8.39
C GLY A 38 23.31 -12.76 8.69
N GLY A 39 24.02 -11.71 8.28
CA GLY A 39 23.68 -10.32 8.56
C GLY A 39 22.42 -9.83 7.85
N GLY A 40 22.09 -8.57 8.12
CA GLY A 40 20.84 -7.93 7.74
C GLY A 40 20.56 -7.86 6.24
N ASP A 41 19.28 -7.94 5.89
CA ASP A 41 18.76 -7.70 4.54
C ASP A 41 19.09 -6.28 4.02
N SER A 42 19.05 -6.09 2.70
CA SER A 42 19.32 -4.79 2.08
C SER A 42 18.26 -3.76 2.47
N ARG A 43 18.66 -2.72 3.21
CA ARG A 43 17.76 -1.68 3.71
C ARG A 43 17.32 -0.73 2.62
N GLN A 44 16.02 -0.41 2.61
CA GLN A 44 15.44 0.48 1.62
C GLN A 44 14.58 1.55 2.28
N ALA A 45 14.92 2.80 1.97
CA ALA A 45 14.05 3.94 2.19
C ALA A 45 13.39 4.32 0.86
N ARG A 46 12.06 4.29 0.82
CA ARG A 46 11.28 4.62 -0.38
C ARG A 46 10.40 5.82 -0.08
N PHE A 47 10.58 6.88 -0.85
CA PHE A 47 9.71 8.05 -0.86
C PHE A 47 8.84 8.03 -2.12
N TYR A 48 7.55 8.28 -1.95
CA TYR A 48 6.57 8.28 -3.02
C TYR A 48 5.69 9.54 -2.90
N LEU A 49 5.57 10.27 -4.00
CA LEU A 49 4.70 11.44 -4.12
C LEU A 49 3.85 11.29 -5.38
N SER A 50 2.55 11.46 -5.23
CA SER A 50 1.59 11.42 -6.34
C SER A 50 0.67 12.62 -6.26
N CYS A 51 0.41 13.23 -7.41
CA CYS A 51 -0.63 14.24 -7.59
C CYS A 51 -1.65 13.72 -8.61
N SER A 52 -2.93 13.83 -8.28
CA SER A 52 -4.03 13.49 -9.19
C SER A 52 -4.68 14.77 -9.68
N PHE A 53 -4.63 15.01 -10.99
CA PHE A 53 -5.28 16.14 -11.64
C PHE A 53 -6.50 15.64 -12.43
N GLY A 54 -7.65 16.32 -12.29
CA GLY A 54 -8.78 16.19 -13.21
C GLY A 54 -9.81 15.09 -12.90
N MET A 55 -10.54 15.18 -11.79
CA MET A 55 -11.70 14.31 -11.56
C MET A 55 -12.79 14.87 -10.64
N SER A 56 -12.70 16.14 -10.25
CA SER A 56 -13.82 16.87 -9.61
C SER A 56 -14.96 17.01 -10.63
N ASP A 57 -14.64 17.58 -11.80
CA ASP A 57 -15.63 17.87 -12.84
C ASP A 57 -16.27 16.59 -13.39
N VAL A 58 -15.50 15.50 -13.54
CA VAL A 58 -16.05 14.21 -14.02
C VAL A 58 -16.92 13.55 -12.96
N LYS A 59 -16.66 13.76 -11.66
CA LYS A 59 -17.54 13.24 -10.59
C LYS A 59 -18.82 14.07 -10.46
N ASP A 60 -18.72 15.39 -10.62
CA ASP A 60 -19.88 16.28 -10.67
C ASP A 60 -20.73 16.02 -11.93
N LEU A 61 -20.10 15.72 -13.08
CA LEU A 61 -20.80 15.27 -14.30
C LEU A 61 -21.31 13.82 -14.22
N ARG A 62 -20.75 12.99 -13.33
CA ARG A 62 -21.21 11.60 -13.08
C ARG A 62 -22.31 11.51 -12.02
N ASN A 63 -22.62 12.60 -11.31
CA ASN A 63 -23.95 12.79 -10.71
C ASN A 63 -24.97 13.06 -11.83
N ARG A 64 -25.09 12.13 -12.78
CA ARG A 64 -26.36 11.97 -13.47
C ARG A 64 -27.27 11.30 -12.45
N ASP A 65 -28.46 11.87 -12.28
CA ASP A 65 -29.64 11.18 -11.77
C ASP A 65 -29.77 9.85 -12.53
N GLY A 66 -29.15 8.80 -12.00
CA GLY A 66 -29.33 7.45 -12.48
C GLY A 66 -30.74 7.02 -12.14
N GLY A 67 -31.37 6.22 -13.01
CA GLY A 67 -32.82 5.91 -13.01
C GLY A 67 -33.47 5.48 -11.68
N SER A 68 -32.70 5.24 -10.62
CA SER A 68 -33.20 5.00 -9.26
C SER A 68 -33.84 6.25 -8.61
N GLU A 69 -33.43 7.47 -9.00
CA GLU A 69 -34.04 8.71 -8.50
C GLU A 69 -35.41 8.97 -9.17
N GLY A 70 -35.56 8.59 -10.44
CA GLY A 70 -36.85 8.58 -11.15
C GLY A 70 -37.81 7.45 -10.75
N GLU A 71 -37.31 6.39 -10.09
CA GLU A 71 -38.15 5.32 -9.55
C GLU A 71 -38.78 5.71 -8.20
N ARG A 72 -38.11 6.53 -7.37
CA ARG A 72 -38.66 7.01 -6.09
C ARG A 72 -39.87 7.93 -6.27
N ASP A 73 -39.91 8.70 -7.34
CA ASP A 73 -41.00 9.66 -7.61
C ASP A 73 -42.24 9.00 -8.25
N ARG A 74 -42.17 7.70 -8.59
CA ARG A 74 -43.31 6.93 -9.14
C ARG A 74 -44.11 6.16 -8.07
N VAL A 75 -43.68 6.19 -6.81
CA VAL A 75 -44.32 5.45 -5.69
C VAL A 75 -45.11 6.40 -4.77
N ASN A 76 -45.39 7.63 -5.21
CA ASN A 76 -46.30 8.56 -4.53
C ASN A 76 -47.55 8.81 -5.39
#